data_AF-C5K6C1-F1
#
_entry.id   AF-C5K6C1-F1
#
_cell.length_a   1.000
_cell.length_b   1.000
_cell.length_c   1.000
_cell.angle_alpha   90.00
_cell.angle_beta   90.00
_cell.angle_gamma   90.00
#
_symmetry.space_group_name_H-M   'P 1'
#
loop_
_entity.id
_entity.type
_entity.pdbx_description
1 polymer ?
#
loop_
_entity_poly.entity_id
_entity_poly.type
_entity_poly.pdbx_seq_one_letter_code
_entity_poly.pdbx_strand_id
1 'polypeptide(L)'
;MFRVAFNRLGAAAQPSGGVLQGLKASGGFKAAFRESTFWSSPAVMGTTFLAVLSLPFVYRIGSAMYWTKELRKLNAREVINDRFNWLHTEMLDDEVTKQCAKQTPKGLQMIGNTDAS
;
A
#
# COMPACT_ATOMS: atom_id res chain seq x y z
N MET A 1 43.71 24.51 12.98
CA MET A 1 43.87 24.65 11.50
C MET A 1 42.97 23.68 10.72
N PHE A 2 41.64 23.67 10.95
CA PHE A 2 40.73 22.76 10.23
C PHE A 2 39.47 23.43 9.65
N ARG A 3 39.36 24.77 9.76
CA ARG A 3 38.15 25.51 9.36
C ARG A 3 38.24 26.17 7.98
N VAL A 4 39.43 26.22 7.36
CA VAL A 4 39.65 26.90 6.06
C VAL A 4 39.54 25.92 4.88
N ALA A 5 39.67 24.62 5.10
CA ALA A 5 39.63 23.62 4.03
C ALA A 5 38.21 23.34 3.48
N PHE A 6 37.15 23.65 4.22
CA PHE A 6 35.78 23.34 3.80
C PHE A 6 35.16 24.36 2.85
N ASN A 7 35.67 25.59 2.78
CA ASN A 7 35.12 26.65 1.91
C ASN A 7 35.61 26.59 0.45
N ARG A 8 36.58 25.73 0.12
CA ARG A 8 37.08 25.57 -1.27
C ARG A 8 36.57 24.31 -1.97
N LEU A 9 35.81 23.46 -1.28
CA LEU A 9 35.17 22.28 -1.87
C LEU A 9 33.71 22.56 -2.30
N GLY A 10 33.26 23.82 -2.30
CA GLY A 10 31.93 24.23 -2.75
C GLY A 10 31.88 24.90 -4.11
N ALA A 11 33.03 25.09 -4.79
CA ALA A 11 33.14 25.92 -5.99
C ALA A 11 33.27 25.13 -7.32
N ALA A 12 33.17 23.79 -7.30
CA ALA A 12 33.42 22.96 -8.49
C ALA A 12 32.37 21.88 -8.76
N ALA A 13 31.18 21.99 -8.19
CA ALA A 13 30.04 21.14 -8.54
C ALA A 13 28.87 22.02 -8.97
N GLN A 14 28.99 22.66 -10.13
CA GLN A 14 27.82 22.95 -10.94
C GLN A 14 27.39 21.60 -11.54
N PRO A 15 26.33 20.93 -11.05
CA PRO A 15 25.62 20.01 -11.92
C PRO A 15 25.04 20.87 -13.03
N SER A 16 25.56 20.67 -14.24
CA SER A 16 25.05 21.20 -15.50
C SER A 16 23.52 21.22 -15.48
N GLY A 17 22.98 22.41 -15.19
CA GLY A 17 21.55 22.71 -15.07
C GLY A 17 20.80 22.68 -16.39
N GLY A 18 21.17 21.79 -17.32
CA GLY A 18 20.64 21.78 -18.69
C GLY A 18 19.26 21.12 -18.83
N VAL A 19 18.88 20.20 -17.94
CA VAL A 19 17.66 19.39 -18.14
C VAL A 19 16.54 19.77 -17.19
N LEU A 20 16.86 20.16 -15.95
CA LEU A 20 15.86 20.53 -14.95
C LEU A 20 15.52 22.03 -14.93
N GLN A 21 16.41 22.89 -15.43
CA GLN A 21 16.17 24.34 -15.48
C GLN A 21 15.28 24.75 -16.67
N GLY A 22 15.27 23.96 -17.76
CA GLY A 22 14.37 24.14 -18.90
C GLY A 22 12.90 23.79 -18.61
N LEU A 23 12.63 22.99 -17.57
CA LEU A 23 11.27 22.61 -17.15
C LEU A 23 10.57 23.71 -16.33
N LYS A 24 11.31 24.64 -15.71
CA LYS A 24 10.75 25.73 -14.90
C LYS A 24 10.40 26.99 -15.70
N ALA A 25 10.88 27.11 -16.94
CA ALA A 25 10.73 28.32 -17.77
C ALA A 25 9.62 28.23 -18.83
N SER A 26 8.85 27.13 -18.90
CA SER A 26 7.74 27.02 -19.84
C SER A 26 6.42 26.94 -19.09
N GLY A 27 5.34 27.48 -19.67
CA GLY A 27 3.96 27.25 -19.24
C GLY A 27 3.54 25.78 -19.38
N GLY A 28 4.17 24.93 -18.56
CA GLY A 28 3.89 23.57 -18.07
C GLY A 28 3.50 22.46 -19.03
N PHE A 29 2.51 22.69 -19.88
CA PHE A 29 1.89 21.66 -20.71
C PHE A 29 1.22 22.29 -21.92
N LYS A 30 0.50 23.40 -21.69
CA LYS A 30 -0.11 24.21 -22.75
C LYS A 30 0.92 24.83 -23.70
N ALA A 31 2.08 25.24 -23.18
CA ALA A 31 3.15 25.79 -24.02
C ALA A 31 3.86 24.71 -24.86
N ALA A 32 3.95 23.47 -24.34
CA ALA A 32 4.52 22.33 -25.04
C ALA A 32 3.59 21.81 -26.16
N PHE A 33 2.27 21.86 -25.94
CA PHE A 33 1.24 21.51 -26.93
C PHE A 33 0.81 22.66 -27.85
N ARG A 34 1.54 23.78 -27.90
CA ARG A 34 1.31 24.80 -28.94
C ARG A 34 1.78 24.26 -30.28
N GLU A 35 0.98 24.43 -31.32
CA GLU A 35 1.26 23.92 -32.67
C GLU A 35 2.62 24.37 -33.21
N SER A 36 3.01 25.63 -32.95
CA SER A 36 4.32 26.16 -33.32
C SER A 36 5.50 25.49 -32.64
N THR A 37 5.34 24.99 -31.41
CA THR A 37 6.41 24.39 -30.59
C THR A 37 6.41 22.87 -30.72
N PHE A 38 5.23 22.27 -30.87
CA PHE A 38 5.03 20.83 -30.98
C PHE A 38 5.63 20.27 -32.28
N TRP A 39 5.41 20.95 -33.41
CA TRP A 39 5.93 20.51 -34.72
C TRP A 39 7.36 20.96 -35.00
N SER A 40 7.80 22.08 -34.41
CA SER A 40 9.14 22.63 -34.65
C SER A 40 10.22 22.07 -33.72
N SER A 41 9.84 21.52 -32.57
CA SER A 41 10.78 20.99 -31.57
C SER A 41 10.71 19.46 -31.49
N PRO A 42 11.72 18.73 -32.01
CA PRO A 42 11.74 17.27 -31.95
C PRO A 42 11.83 16.72 -30.52
N ALA A 43 12.33 17.52 -29.56
CA ALA A 43 12.41 17.14 -28.16
C ALA A 43 11.03 17.02 -27.49
N VAL A 44 10.09 17.93 -27.82
CA VAL A 44 8.73 17.92 -27.27
C VAL A 44 7.91 16.79 -27.90
N MET A 45 8.06 16.57 -29.21
CA MET A 45 7.42 15.47 -29.90
C MET A 45 7.89 14.11 -29.37
N GLY A 46 9.21 13.90 -29.25
CA GLY A 46 9.78 12.64 -28.77
C GLY A 46 9.36 12.30 -27.34
N THR A 47 9.36 13.27 -26.44
CA THR A 47 8.90 13.06 -25.05
C THR A 47 7.41 12.75 -24.96
N THR A 48 6.59 13.37 -25.80
CA THR A 48 5.15 13.12 -25.85
C THR A 48 4.84 11.71 -26.39
N PHE A 49 5.50 11.28 -27.47
CA PHE A 49 5.32 9.92 -28.00
C PHE A 49 5.80 8.85 -27.00
N LEU A 50 6.92 9.07 -26.32
CA LEU A 50 7.37 8.18 -25.25
C LEU A 50 6.39 8.15 -24.06
N ALA A 51 5.77 9.28 -23.72
CA ALA A 51 4.74 9.33 -22.68
C ALA A 51 3.49 8.53 -23.10
N VAL A 52 3.05 8.64 -24.35
CA VAL A 52 1.92 7.87 -24.89
C VAL A 52 2.24 6.38 -24.96
N LEU A 53 3.46 6.00 -25.32
CA LEU A 53 3.87 4.60 -25.40
C LEU A 53 4.08 3.98 -24.01
N SER A 54 4.52 4.77 -23.03
CA SER A 54 4.67 4.35 -21.63
C SER A 54 3.38 4.39 -20.81
N LEU A 55 2.31 4.99 -21.34
CA LEU A 55 0.99 5.09 -20.71
C LEU A 55 0.42 3.74 -20.21
N PRO A 56 0.44 2.62 -20.99
CA PRO A 56 0.01 1.31 -20.48
C PRO A 56 0.86 0.81 -19.31
N PHE A 57 2.15 1.14 -19.28
CA PHE A 57 3.06 0.74 -18.19
C PHE A 57 2.77 1.52 -16.90
N VAL A 58 2.59 2.83 -17.00
CA VAL A 58 2.23 3.68 -15.84
C VAL A 58 0.86 3.27 -15.27
N TYR A 59 -0.11 2.98 -16.13
CA TYR A 59 -1.42 2.47 -15.71
C TYR A 59 -1.31 1.13 -14.95
N ARG A 60 -0.48 0.20 -15.45
CA ARG A 60 -0.20 -1.08 -14.79
C ARG A 60 0.44 -0.91 -13.42
N ILE A 61 1.40 0.01 -13.28
CA ILE A 61 2.03 0.29 -11.98
C ILE A 61 1.02 0.88 -11.00
N GLY A 62 0.25 1.89 -11.42
CA GLY A 62 -0.73 2.55 -10.55
C GLY A 62 -1.80 1.58 -10.05
N SER A 63 -2.34 0.76 -10.95
CA SER A 63 -3.31 -0.29 -10.59
C SER A 63 -2.69 -1.36 -9.70
N ALA A 64 -1.47 -1.83 -9.96
CA ALA A 64 -0.79 -2.82 -9.11
C ALA A 64 -0.57 -2.29 -7.68
N MET A 65 -0.17 -1.03 -7.52
CA MET A 65 -0.03 -0.41 -6.20
C MET A 65 -1.37 -0.31 -5.47
N TYR A 66 -2.43 0.06 -6.19
CA TYR A 66 -3.79 0.11 -5.64
C TYR A 66 -4.21 -1.27 -5.11
N TRP A 67 -4.11 -2.31 -5.95
CA TRP A 67 -4.45 -3.68 -5.58
C TRP A 67 -3.60 -4.19 -4.40
N THR A 68 -2.32 -3.84 -4.32
CA THR A 68 -1.46 -4.25 -3.20
C THR A 68 -1.96 -3.68 -1.87
N LYS A 69 -2.42 -2.42 -1.85
CA LYS A 69 -2.98 -1.80 -0.63
C LYS A 69 -4.30 -2.43 -0.24
N GLU A 70 -5.15 -2.73 -1.22
CA GLU A 70 -6.45 -3.34 -0.99
C GLU A 70 -6.32 -4.78 -0.50
N LEU A 71 -5.43 -5.58 -1.09
CA LEU A 71 -5.16 -6.94 -0.64
C LEU A 71 -4.68 -7.02 0.81
N ARG A 72 -3.85 -6.06 1.26
CA ARG A 72 -3.46 -5.99 2.69
C ARG A 72 -4.64 -5.73 3.61
N LYS A 73 -5.56 -4.83 3.21
CA LYS A 73 -6.78 -4.56 3.98
C LYS A 73 -7.71 -5.78 3.99
N LEU A 74 -7.86 -6.44 2.85
CA LEU A 74 -8.70 -7.64 2.72
C LEU A 74 -8.17 -8.78 3.59
N ASN A 75 -6.87 -9.07 3.53
CA ASN A 75 -6.24 -10.10 4.34
C ASN A 75 -6.43 -9.85 5.84
N ALA A 76 -6.25 -8.61 6.30
CA ALA A 76 -6.50 -8.26 7.70
C ALA A 76 -7.96 -8.52 8.11
N ARG A 77 -8.92 -8.19 7.24
CA ARG A 77 -10.35 -8.45 7.47
C ARG A 77 -10.67 -9.94 7.50
N GLU A 78 -10.05 -10.72 6.64
CA GLU A 78 -10.23 -12.18 6.56
C GLU A 78 -9.76 -12.85 7.86
N VAL A 79 -8.55 -12.53 8.33
CA VAL A 79 -8.04 -13.06 9.60
C VAL A 79 -8.95 -12.69 10.78
N ILE A 80 -9.42 -11.44 10.82
CA ILE A 80 -10.33 -11.00 11.88
C ILE A 80 -11.66 -11.76 11.81
N ASN A 81 -12.21 -11.91 10.60
CA ASN A 81 -13.48 -12.62 10.39
C ASN A 81 -13.39 -14.09 10.80
N ASP A 82 -12.28 -14.76 10.49
CA ASP A 82 -12.05 -16.15 10.89
C ASP A 82 -12.03 -16.30 12.42
N ARG A 83 -11.38 -15.36 13.13
CA ARG A 83 -11.36 -15.35 14.61
C ARG A 83 -12.74 -15.09 15.22
N PHE A 84 -13.54 -14.21 14.61
CA PHE A 84 -14.92 -13.99 15.05
C PHE A 84 -15.81 -15.22 14.81
N ASN A 85 -15.63 -15.90 13.68
CA ASN A 85 -16.36 -17.14 13.41
C ASN A 85 -16.01 -18.23 14.44
N TRP A 86 -14.73 -18.41 14.74
CA TRP A 86 -14.31 -19.35 15.78
C TRP A 86 -14.89 -18.99 17.15
N LEU A 87 -14.84 -17.71 17.54
CA LEU A 87 -15.41 -17.27 18.81
C LEU A 87 -16.94 -17.50 18.87
N HIS A 88 -17.63 -17.28 17.75
CA HIS A 88 -19.07 -17.50 17.66
C HIS A 88 -19.44 -18.97 17.84
N THR A 89 -18.67 -19.90 17.26
CA THR A 89 -18.92 -21.34 17.48
C THR A 89 -18.67 -21.75 18.92
N GLU A 90 -17.60 -21.27 19.55
CA GLU A 90 -17.31 -21.55 20.97
C GLU A 90 -18.38 -20.99 21.92
N MET A 91 -18.90 -19.79 21.62
CA MET A 91 -20.00 -19.21 22.41
C MET A 91 -21.26 -20.07 22.35
N LEU A 92 -21.59 -20.63 21.18
CA LEU A 92 -22.72 -21.54 21.04
C LEU A 92 -22.51 -22.84 21.81
N ASP A 93 -21.31 -23.41 21.76
CA ASP A 93 -20.97 -24.64 22.51
C ASP A 93 -21.04 -24.40 24.03
N ASP A 94 -20.58 -23.24 24.49
CA ASP A 94 -20.69 -22.81 25.89
C ASP A 94 -22.15 -22.65 26.32
N GLU A 95 -22.99 -22.05 25.47
CA GLU A 95 -24.43 -21.91 25.73
C GLU A 95 -25.11 -23.27 25.82
N VAL A 96 -24.83 -24.19 24.88
CA VAL A 96 -25.37 -25.56 24.90
C VAL A 96 -24.89 -26.29 26.15
N THR A 97 -23.60 -26.21 26.50
CA THR A 97 -23.03 -26.85 27.69
C THR A 97 -23.69 -26.34 28.97
N LYS A 98 -23.93 -25.02 29.07
CA LYS A 98 -24.66 -24.41 30.20
C LYS A 98 -26.11 -24.90 30.27
N GLN A 99 -26.79 -25.06 29.14
CA GLN A 99 -28.17 -25.56 29.10
C GLN A 99 -28.23 -27.05 29.44
N CYS A 100 -27.32 -27.87 28.92
CA CYS A 100 -27.18 -29.28 29.27
C CYS A 100 -26.95 -29.46 30.78
N ALA A 101 -26.04 -28.66 31.38
CA ALA A 101 -25.76 -28.69 32.80
C ALA A 101 -26.98 -28.34 33.68
N LYS A 102 -27.88 -27.47 33.22
CA LYS A 102 -29.13 -27.13 33.93
C LYS A 102 -30.14 -28.28 33.91
N GLN A 103 -30.12 -29.10 32.87
CA GLN A 103 -31.05 -30.22 32.71
C GLN A 103 -30.59 -31.48 33.46
N THR A 104 -29.31 -31.56 33.86
CA THR A 104 -28.78 -32.70 34.61
C THR A 104 -29.36 -32.75 36.03
N PRO A 105 -29.97 -33.87 36.48
CA PRO A 105 -30.50 -34.00 37.83
C PRO A 105 -29.38 -33.90 38.87
N LYS A 106 -29.64 -33.17 39.96
CA LYS A 106 -28.69 -32.80 41.03
C LYS A 106 -27.93 -33.98 41.68
N GLY A 107 -28.36 -35.23 41.47
CA GLY A 107 -27.71 -36.44 41.99
C GLY A 107 -26.60 -37.03 41.11
N LEU A 108 -26.49 -36.65 39.83
CA LEU A 108 -25.54 -37.26 38.88
C LEU A 108 -24.19 -36.50 38.76
N GLN A 109 -24.10 -35.30 39.32
CA GLN A 109 -22.87 -34.49 39.30
C GLN A 109 -21.78 -35.01 40.25
N MET A 110 -22.10 -35.99 41.11
CA MET A 110 -21.16 -36.57 42.09
C MET A 110 -20.43 -37.83 41.57
N ILE A 111 -20.78 -38.36 40.39
CA ILE A 111 -20.20 -39.61 39.85
C ILE A 111 -18.94 -39.35 39.02
N GLY A 112 -18.80 -38.18 38.36
CA GLY A 112 -17.67 -37.93 37.46
C GLY A 112 -16.30 -37.67 38.12
N ASN A 113 -16.23 -37.61 39.46
CA ASN A 113 -14.98 -37.42 40.20
C ASN A 113 -14.44 -38.71 40.85
N THR A 114 -15.12 -39.85 40.70
CA THR A 114 -14.71 -41.12 41.32
C THR A 114 -14.07 -42.13 40.37
N ASP A 115 -13.90 -41.77 39.08
CA ASP A 115 -13.51 -42.74 38.04
C ASP A 115 -12.05 -42.51 37.56
N ALA A 116 -11.29 -41.67 38.25
CA ALA A 116 -9.90 -41.31 37.94
C ALA A 116 -8.91 -41.73 39.05
N SER A 117 -9.03 -42.96 39.57
CA SER A 117 -8.04 -43.60 40.45
C SER A 117 -7.86 -45.06 40.12
#